data_AF-A0AAE0SNZ0-F1
#
_entry.id   AF-A0AAE0SNZ0-F1
#
_cell.length_a   1.000
_cell.length_b   1.000
_cell.length_c   1.000
_cell.angle_alpha   90.00
_cell.angle_beta   90.00
_cell.angle_gamma   90.00
#
_symmetry.space_group_name_H-M   'P 1'
#
loop_
_entity.id
_entity.type
_entity.pdbx_description
1 polymer ?
#
loop_
_entity_poly.entity_id
_entity_poly.type
_entity_poly.pdbx_seq_one_letter_code
_entity_poly.pdbx_strand_id
1 'polypeptide(L)'
;MSDEDRDIDIESDEDDDELNGSNASTQFMSPAERRAHHNALERKRRDHIKDSFHSLRDSVPALQGEKVSRAQILKKAADYIQFMRRKNVAHQHDIEDLRKQNSILEQQSMYIDNSMYCGRFRSYFVI
;
A
#
# COMPACT_ATOMS: atom_id res chain seq x y z
N MET A 1 15.44 16.73 -7.34
CA MET A 1 15.62 15.51 -6.54
C MET A 1 14.96 14.40 -7.32
N SER A 2 15.69 13.33 -7.51
CA SER A 2 15.55 12.31 -8.56
C SER A 2 14.34 11.42 -8.34
N ASP A 3 13.69 11.03 -9.44
CA ASP A 3 12.66 10.00 -9.49
C ASP A 3 13.24 8.67 -8.98
N GLU A 4 12.87 8.29 -7.76
CA GLU A 4 13.06 6.92 -7.27
C GLU A 4 11.88 6.10 -7.76
N ASP A 5 12.07 5.49 -8.92
CA ASP A 5 11.35 4.30 -9.37
C ASP A 5 11.48 3.23 -8.28
N ARG A 6 10.55 3.25 -7.32
CA ARG A 6 10.38 2.15 -6.39
C ARG A 6 9.73 1.02 -7.17
N ASP A 7 10.57 0.09 -7.64
CA ASP A 7 10.15 -1.19 -8.18
C ASP A 7 9.14 -1.81 -7.20
N ILE A 8 7.88 -1.88 -7.63
CA ILE A 8 6.86 -2.61 -6.90
C ILE A 8 7.14 -4.07 -7.23
N ASP A 9 7.82 -4.77 -6.32
CA ASP A 9 7.87 -6.23 -6.29
C ASP A 9 6.42 -6.72 -6.07
N ILE A 10 5.69 -6.87 -7.16
CA ILE A 10 4.54 -7.77 -7.21
C ILE A 10 5.19 -9.15 -7.20
N GLU A 11 5.30 -9.75 -6.01
CA GLU A 11 5.35 -11.20 -5.92
C GLU A 11 4.10 -11.71 -6.64
N SER A 12 4.29 -12.11 -7.89
CA SER A 12 3.34 -12.96 -8.58
C SER A 12 3.32 -14.24 -7.76
N ASP A 13 2.21 -14.49 -7.06
CA ASP A 13 1.88 -15.82 -6.57
C ASP A 13 2.10 -16.77 -7.76
N GLU A 14 3.21 -17.53 -7.71
CA GLU A 14 3.48 -18.64 -8.60
C GLU A 14 2.52 -19.78 -8.23
N ASP A 15 1.23 -19.55 -8.46
CA ASP A 15 0.27 -20.63 -8.62
C ASP A 15 0.53 -21.25 -10.00
N ASP A 16 1.55 -22.11 -10.03
CA ASP A 16 1.82 -23.18 -11.00
C ASP A 16 0.88 -23.13 -12.22
N ASP A 17 1.36 -22.44 -13.26
CA ASP A 17 0.77 -22.43 -14.59
C ASP A 17 0.86 -23.86 -15.19
N GLU A 18 0.01 -24.78 -14.71
CA GLU A 18 -0.37 -25.99 -15.45
C GLU A 18 -1.14 -25.64 -16.76
N LEU A 19 -1.13 -24.38 -17.20
CA LEU A 19 -1.81 -23.89 -18.40
C LEU A 19 -0.99 -24.07 -19.69
N ASN A 20 0.20 -24.67 -19.66
CA ASN A 20 0.99 -24.94 -20.87
C ASN A 20 1.27 -26.43 -21.18
N GLY A 21 0.77 -27.37 -20.36
CA GLY A 21 1.09 -28.80 -20.50
C GLY A 21 0.11 -29.68 -21.30
N SER A 22 -1.09 -29.19 -21.66
CA SER A 22 -2.23 -30.10 -21.93
C SER A 22 -2.98 -29.93 -23.25
N ASN A 23 -2.42 -29.20 -24.23
CA ASN A 23 -3.01 -29.21 -25.58
C ASN A 23 -2.99 -30.63 -26.20
N ALA A 24 -2.01 -31.46 -25.85
CA ALA A 24 -1.93 -32.85 -26.32
C ALA A 24 -2.94 -33.79 -25.63
N SER A 25 -3.20 -33.63 -24.32
CA SER A 25 -4.14 -34.47 -23.57
C SER A 25 -5.59 -34.16 -23.91
N THR A 26 -5.92 -32.89 -24.21
CA THR A 26 -7.28 -32.48 -24.59
C THR A 26 -7.68 -32.92 -26.01
N GLN A 27 -6.69 -33.24 -26.85
CA GLN A 27 -6.91 -33.65 -28.25
C GLN A 27 -7.49 -35.06 -28.37
N PHE A 28 -7.22 -35.95 -27.41
CA PHE A 28 -7.77 -37.31 -27.33
C PHE A 28 -9.05 -37.44 -26.51
N MET A 29 -9.50 -36.35 -25.86
CA MET A 29 -10.74 -36.34 -25.08
C MET A 29 -11.97 -36.28 -25.98
N SER A 30 -13.01 -37.02 -25.60
CA SER A 30 -14.33 -36.90 -26.21
C SER A 30 -14.87 -35.47 -26.08
N PRO A 31 -15.80 -35.05 -26.95
CA PRO A 31 -16.42 -33.73 -26.85
C PRO A 31 -17.11 -33.47 -25.49
N ALA A 32 -17.60 -34.53 -24.83
CA ALA A 32 -18.20 -34.44 -23.50
C ALA A 32 -17.15 -34.16 -22.42
N GLU A 33 -16.03 -34.88 -22.46
CA GLU A 33 -14.91 -34.69 -21.52
C GLU A 33 -14.26 -33.31 -21.70
N ARG A 34 -14.08 -32.85 -22.94
CA ARG A 34 -13.55 -31.50 -23.21
C ARG A 34 -14.45 -30.40 -22.62
N ARG A 35 -15.77 -30.57 -22.73
CA ARG A 35 -16.74 -29.65 -22.13
C ARG A 35 -16.70 -29.69 -20.61
N ALA A 36 -16.60 -30.88 -20.02
CA ALA A 36 -16.48 -31.04 -18.57
C ALA A 36 -15.21 -30.39 -18.03
N HIS A 37 -14.07 -30.61 -18.69
CA HIS A 37 -12.78 -30.02 -18.36
C HIS A 37 -12.83 -28.48 -18.41
N HIS A 38 -13.35 -27.92 -19.50
CA HIS A 38 -13.53 -26.46 -19.63
C HIS A 38 -14.40 -25.89 -18.51
N ASN A 39 -15.51 -26.56 -18.16
CA ASN A 39 -16.39 -26.15 -17.07
C ASN A 39 -15.70 -26.21 -15.69
N ALA A 40 -14.81 -27.18 -15.48
CA ALA A 40 -14.03 -27.32 -14.26
C ALA A 40 -13.02 -26.17 -14.13
N LEU A 41 -12.26 -25.87 -15.19
CA LEU A 41 -11.31 -24.75 -15.21
C LEU A 41 -11.99 -23.41 -14.96
N GLU A 42 -13.12 -23.15 -15.63
CA GLU A 42 -13.86 -21.89 -15.42
C GLU A 42 -14.45 -21.79 -14.01
N ARG A 43 -14.78 -22.92 -13.36
CA ARG A 43 -15.17 -22.91 -11.94
C ARG A 43 -13.99 -22.51 -11.06
N LYS A 44 -12.81 -23.13 -11.24
CA LYS A 44 -11.58 -22.77 -10.53
C LYS A 44 -11.28 -21.27 -10.67
N ARG A 45 -11.33 -20.75 -11.90
CA ARG A 45 -11.13 -19.31 -12.17
C ARG A 45 -12.13 -18.42 -11.43
N ARG A 46 -13.41 -18.80 -11.39
CA ARG A 46 -14.44 -18.04 -10.67
C ARG A 46 -14.26 -18.08 -9.15
N ASP A 47 -13.78 -19.19 -8.62
CA ASP A 47 -13.48 -19.33 -7.19
C ASP A 47 -12.30 -18.43 -6.81
N HIS A 48 -11.22 -18.41 -7.60
CA HIS A 48 -10.09 -17.49 -7.39
C HIS A 48 -10.54 -16.02 -7.40
N ILE A 49 -11.35 -15.62 -8.38
CA ILE A 49 -11.91 -14.24 -8.43
C ILE A 49 -12.75 -13.94 -7.19
N LYS A 50 -13.56 -14.90 -6.75
CA LYS A 50 -14.39 -14.73 -5.57
C LYS A 50 -13.51 -14.47 -4.35
N ASP A 51 -12.41 -15.18 -4.20
CA ASP A 51 -11.46 -15.01 -3.10
C ASP A 51 -10.74 -13.66 -3.19
N SER A 52 -10.29 -13.23 -4.37
CA SER A 52 -9.76 -11.86 -4.56
C SER A 52 -10.75 -10.77 -4.14
N PHE A 53 -12.06 -10.97 -4.41
CA PHE A 53 -13.09 -10.03 -3.95
C PHE A 53 -13.27 -10.03 -2.43
N HIS A 54 -13.10 -11.17 -1.75
CA HIS A 54 -13.11 -11.22 -0.28
C HIS A 54 -11.91 -10.46 0.29
N SER A 55 -10.70 -10.73 -0.21
CA SER A 55 -9.48 -10.04 0.22
C SER A 55 -9.57 -8.53 -0.01
N LEU A 56 -10.11 -8.09 -1.15
CA LEU A 56 -10.33 -6.68 -1.44
C LEU A 56 -11.33 -6.04 -0.46
N ARG A 57 -12.44 -6.71 -0.16
CA ARG A 57 -13.43 -6.23 0.80
C ARG A 57 -12.80 -6.04 2.18
N ASP A 58 -12.04 -7.03 2.64
CA ASP A 58 -11.46 -7.03 3.98
C ASP A 58 -10.34 -5.99 4.13
N SER A 59 -9.73 -5.56 3.01
CA SER A 59 -8.73 -4.48 2.97
C SER A 59 -9.32 -3.06 3.03
N VAL A 60 -10.63 -2.90 2.85
CA VAL A 60 -11.31 -1.59 2.87
C VAL A 60 -12.07 -1.45 4.19
N PRO A 61 -11.65 -0.59 5.13
CA PRO A 61 -12.22 -0.52 6.48
C PRO A 61 -13.76 -0.32 6.51
N ALA A 62 -14.30 0.44 5.56
CA ALA A 62 -15.74 0.71 5.46
C ALA A 62 -16.58 -0.49 4.96
N LEU A 63 -15.96 -1.59 4.57
CA LEU A 63 -16.63 -2.79 4.05
C LEU A 63 -16.46 -4.02 4.95
N GLN A 64 -15.63 -3.92 5.98
CA GLN A 64 -15.31 -5.04 6.86
C GLN A 64 -16.56 -5.51 7.61
N GLY A 65 -16.82 -6.82 7.59
CA GLY A 65 -17.97 -7.43 8.26
C GLY A 65 -19.32 -7.22 7.56
N GLU A 66 -19.38 -6.50 6.45
CA GLU A 66 -20.63 -6.26 5.72
C GLU A 66 -20.84 -7.21 4.53
N LYS A 67 -22.09 -7.60 4.30
CA LYS A 67 -22.50 -8.29 3.06
C LYS A 67 -22.78 -7.24 1.99
N VAL A 68 -21.79 -7.00 1.14
CA VAL A 68 -21.84 -6.01 0.05
C VAL A 68 -21.71 -6.65 -1.33
N SER A 69 -22.31 -6.01 -2.35
CA SER A 69 -22.21 -6.47 -3.73
C SER A 69 -20.82 -6.23 -4.33
N ARG A 70 -20.42 -7.01 -5.35
CA ARG A 70 -19.14 -6.81 -6.07
C ARG A 70 -18.99 -5.38 -6.61
N ALA A 71 -20.06 -4.80 -7.14
CA ALA A 71 -20.04 -3.42 -7.63
C ALA A 71 -19.77 -2.40 -6.52
N GLN A 72 -20.35 -2.61 -5.33
CA GLN A 72 -20.07 -1.77 -4.16
C GLN A 72 -18.64 -1.94 -3.66
N ILE A 73 -18.10 -3.17 -3.66
CA ILE A 73 -16.70 -3.42 -3.29
C ILE A 73 -15.77 -2.60 -4.18
N LEU A 74 -15.94 -2.67 -5.50
CA LEU A 74 -15.12 -1.92 -6.46
C LEU A 74 -15.24 -0.40 -6.24
N LYS A 75 -16.46 0.10 -6.09
CA LYS A 75 -16.71 1.53 -5.86
C LYS A 75 -16.04 2.03 -4.58
N LYS A 76 -16.26 1.34 -3.47
CA LYS A 76 -15.72 1.72 -2.16
C LYS A 76 -14.20 1.55 -2.09
N ALA A 77 -13.63 0.57 -2.77
CA ALA A 77 -12.19 0.43 -2.93
C ALA A 77 -11.59 1.63 -3.69
N ALA A 78 -12.19 2.03 -4.81
CA ALA A 78 -11.75 3.20 -5.57
C ALA A 78 -11.83 4.49 -4.73
N ASP A 79 -12.95 4.68 -4.03
CA ASP A 79 -13.14 5.81 -3.11
C ASP A 79 -12.06 5.82 -2.00
N TYR A 80 -11.76 4.64 -1.43
CA TYR A 80 -10.77 4.49 -0.37
C TYR A 80 -9.35 4.78 -0.85
N ILE A 81 -8.97 4.35 -2.06
CA ILE A 81 -7.66 4.69 -2.66
C ILE A 81 -7.53 6.22 -2.80
N GLN A 82 -8.55 6.89 -3.33
CA GLN A 82 -8.52 8.35 -3.46
C GLN A 82 -8.43 9.06 -2.11
N PHE A 83 -9.18 8.57 -1.11
CA PHE A 83 -9.12 9.07 0.25
C PHE A 83 -7.71 8.91 0.85
N MET A 84 -7.11 7.74 0.75
CA MET A 84 -5.78 7.46 1.28
C MET A 84 -4.70 8.30 0.60
N ARG A 85 -4.80 8.54 -0.72
CA ARG A 85 -3.88 9.46 -1.43
C ARG A 85 -3.93 10.87 -0.84
N ARG A 86 -5.13 11.44 -0.66
CA ARG A 86 -5.29 12.78 -0.05
C ARG A 86 -4.77 12.81 1.39
N LYS A 87 -5.06 11.77 2.17
CA LYS A 87 -4.62 11.64 3.56
C LYS A 87 -3.09 11.58 3.67
N ASN A 88 -2.43 10.82 2.80
CA ASN A 88 -0.96 10.73 2.78
C ASN A 88 -0.32 12.06 2.43
N VAL A 89 -0.88 12.83 1.47
CA VAL A 89 -0.38 14.17 1.14
C VAL A 89 -0.51 15.13 2.33
N ALA A 90 -1.65 15.11 3.03
CA ALA A 90 -1.84 15.92 4.24
C ALA A 90 -0.82 15.55 5.33
N HIS A 91 -0.62 14.26 5.59
CA HIS A 91 0.39 13.82 6.56
C HIS A 91 1.81 14.20 6.15
N GLN A 92 2.14 14.17 4.86
CA GLN A 92 3.44 14.61 4.37
C GLN A 92 3.66 16.10 4.64
N HIS A 93 2.63 16.94 4.44
CA HIS A 93 2.66 18.35 4.80
C HIS A 93 2.85 18.56 6.31
N ASP A 94 2.10 17.82 7.15
CA ASP A 94 2.22 17.90 8.61
C ASP A 94 3.66 17.55 9.07
N ILE A 95 4.28 16.53 8.45
CA ILE A 95 5.66 16.14 8.72
C ILE A 95 6.65 17.26 8.36
N GLU A 96 6.45 17.92 7.22
CA GLU A 96 7.31 19.02 6.78
C GLU A 96 7.20 20.25 7.70
N ASP A 97 5.99 20.61 8.11
CA ASP A 97 5.75 21.70 9.05
C ASP A 97 6.41 21.41 10.41
N LEU A 98 6.24 20.20 10.94
CA LEU A 98 6.86 19.79 12.20
C LEU A 98 8.40 19.80 12.12
N ARG A 99 8.98 19.36 11.00
CA ARG A 99 10.43 19.43 10.77
C ARG A 99 10.94 20.87 10.77
N LYS A 100 10.21 21.78 10.14
CA LYS A 100 10.55 23.21 10.13
C LYS A 100 10.48 23.82 11.53
N GLN A 101 9.42 23.50 12.29
CA GLN A 101 9.28 23.94 13.67
C GLN A 101 10.42 23.43 14.56
N ASN A 102 10.77 22.15 14.47
CA ASN A 102 11.89 21.58 15.20
C ASN A 102 13.21 22.27 14.85
N SER A 103 13.49 22.52 13.57
CA SER A 103 14.70 23.22 13.15
C SER A 103 14.80 24.63 13.75
N ILE A 104 13.69 25.37 13.81
CA ILE A 104 13.65 26.71 14.43
C ILE A 104 13.92 26.62 15.94
N LEU A 105 13.30 25.65 16.62
CA LEU A 105 13.49 25.46 18.07
C LEU A 105 14.93 25.05 18.40
N GLU A 106 15.53 24.16 17.60
CA GLU A 106 16.93 23.77 17.74
C GLU A 106 17.88 24.96 17.57
N GLN A 107 17.63 25.81 16.56
CA GLN A 107 18.40 27.05 16.35
C GLN A 107 18.26 28.01 17.54
N GLN A 108 17.07 28.15 18.10
CA GLN A 108 16.83 28.99 19.29
C GLN A 108 17.57 28.44 20.52
N SER A 109 17.52 27.13 20.75
CA SER A 109 18.27 26.48 21.84
C SER A 109 19.77 26.73 21.68
N MET A 110 20.31 26.52 20.48
CA MET A 110 21.72 26.80 20.18
C MET A 110 22.10 28.25 20.44
N TYR A 111 21.24 29.21 20.08
CA TYR A 111 21.49 30.63 20.33
C TYR A 111 21.53 30.95 21.82
N ILE A 112 20.55 30.43 22.59
CA ILE A 112 20.49 30.61 24.04
C ILE A 112 21.71 30.00 24.70
N ASP A 113 22.04 28.75 24.39
CA ASP A 113 23.21 28.05 24.93
C ASP A 113 24.48 28.87 24.68
N ASN A 114 24.74 29.27 23.42
CA ASN A 114 25.91 30.11 23.08
C ASN A 114 25.93 31.46 23.84
N SER A 115 24.77 32.11 23.99
CA SER A 115 24.66 33.37 24.73
C SER A 115 24.97 33.20 26.22
N MET A 116 24.53 32.09 26.82
CA MET A 116 24.77 31.74 28.21
C MET A 116 26.25 31.37 28.45
N TYR A 117 26.87 30.63 27.52
CA TYR A 117 28.31 30.33 27.59
C TYR A 117 29.16 31.60 27.51
N CYS A 118 28.82 32.56 26.64
CA CYS A 118 29.54 33.84 26.53
C CYS A 118 29.34 34.75 27.75
N GLY A 119 28.12 34.82 28.31
CA GLY A 119 27.83 35.59 29.53
C GLY A 119 28.55 35.07 30.77
N ARG A 120 28.84 33.76 30.83
CA ARG A 120 29.48 33.13 31.99
C ARG A 120 30.97 33.44 32.11
N PHE A 121 31.70 33.68 31.01
CA PHE A 121 33.12 34.08 31.07
C PHE A 121 33.33 35.54 31.52
N ARG A 122 32.32 36.40 31.37
CA ARG A 122 32.42 37.83 31.69
C ARG A 122 32.19 38.14 33.17
N SER A 123 31.75 37.16 33.96
CA SER A 123 31.53 37.30 35.40
C SER A 123 32.70 36.82 36.27
N TYR A 124 33.75 36.21 35.69
CA TYR A 124 34.93 35.71 36.43
C TYR A 124 36.19 36.57 36.26
N PHE A 125 36.11 37.72 35.58
CA PHE A 125 37.24 38.65 35.39
C PHE A 125 36.91 40.03 35.96
N VAL A 126 36.48 40.08 37.22
CA VAL A 126 36.42 41.31 38.04
C VAL A 126 36.72 40.94 39.50
N ILE A 127 37.96 40.54 39.82
CA ILE A 127 38.66 40.78 41.10
C ILE A 127 40.15 40.84 40.78
#